data_AF-A0ABD6HHF2-F1
#
_entry.id   AF-A0ABD6HHF2-F1
#
_cell.length_a   1.000
_cell.length_b   1.000
_cell.length_c   1.000
_cell.angle_alpha   90.00
_cell.angle_beta   90.00
_cell.angle_gamma   90.00
#
_symmetry.space_group_name_H-M   'P 1'
#
loop_
_entity.id
_entity.type
_entity.pdbx_description
1 polymer ?
#
loop_
_entity_poly.entity_id
_entity_poly.type
_entity_poly.pdbx_seq_one_letter_code
_entity_poly.pdbx_strand_id
1 'polypeptide(L)'
;MGIHKPALSVGEAKRLAAARPEIVQTVPTRFSQGAQPPRLPERGRPLDRPLPTAAKRRDNFDRQLVLTADALSSAAAPEKIQIFLSARPPAPEVSKIYDTLILQYSASKSLQMILRRALADFESMLEDGSFSTAPKSYPISHVVNKPIIVQTSRMFPVSLLELARNHFDPLRLETARAFGHKLATAALASFFATEKTRKEGK
;
A
#
# COMPACT_ATOMS: atom_id res chain seq x y z
N MET A 1 28.50 -18.71 -27.72
CA MET A 1 29.31 -17.54 -27.29
C MET A 1 28.79 -17.06 -25.94
N GLY A 2 29.58 -17.17 -24.88
CA GLY A 2 29.20 -16.68 -23.54
C GLY A 2 29.58 -15.21 -23.35
N ILE A 3 28.65 -14.39 -22.85
CA ILE A 3 28.93 -13.00 -22.49
C ILE A 3 29.38 -12.97 -21.03
N HIS A 4 30.68 -12.79 -20.80
CA HIS A 4 31.23 -12.63 -19.45
C HIS A 4 31.05 -11.20 -18.95
N LYS A 5 30.49 -11.04 -17.75
CA LYS A 5 30.40 -9.74 -17.07
C LYS A 5 31.76 -9.40 -16.44
N PRO A 6 32.38 -8.24 -16.73
CA PRO A 6 33.58 -7.82 -16.02
C PRO A 6 33.24 -7.42 -14.57
N ALA A 7 33.91 -8.04 -13.60
CA ALA A 7 33.81 -7.67 -12.20
C ALA A 7 34.85 -6.58 -11.90
N LEU A 8 34.44 -5.31 -11.91
CA LEU A 8 35.31 -4.18 -11.57
C LEU A 8 35.55 -4.12 -10.06
N SER A 9 36.81 -3.91 -9.67
CA SER A 9 37.18 -3.78 -8.25
C SER A 9 36.85 -2.38 -7.72
N VAL A 10 36.47 -2.30 -6.44
CA VAL A 10 36.15 -1.03 -5.74
C VAL A 10 37.30 0.00 -5.83
N GLY A 11 38.55 -0.47 -5.95
CA GLY A 11 39.73 0.38 -6.15
C GLY A 11 39.77 1.11 -7.50
N GLU A 12 39.27 0.50 -8.57
CA GLU A 12 39.26 1.11 -9.92
C GLU A 12 38.15 2.15 -10.06
N ALA A 13 36.95 1.85 -9.51
CA ALA A 13 35.84 2.81 -9.47
C ALA A 13 36.23 4.12 -8.77
N LYS A 14 37.03 4.03 -7.69
CA LYS A 14 37.52 5.21 -6.96
C LYS A 14 38.57 6.02 -7.76
N ARG A 15 39.35 5.39 -8.63
CA ARG A 15 40.29 6.10 -9.53
C ARG A 15 39.55 6.84 -10.65
N LEU A 16 38.52 6.24 -11.25
CA LEU A 16 37.70 6.90 -12.27
C LEU A 16 36.92 8.11 -11.72
N ALA A 17 36.47 8.04 -10.46
CA ALA A 17 35.81 9.18 -9.80
C ALA A 17 36.74 10.40 -9.58
N ALA A 18 38.05 10.19 -9.51
CA ALA A 18 39.04 11.25 -9.30
C ALA A 18 39.50 11.96 -10.58
N ALA A 19 39.08 11.48 -11.76
CA ALA A 19 39.56 11.95 -13.07
C ALA A 19 38.55 12.84 -13.82
N ARG A 20 37.71 13.61 -13.10
CA ARG A 20 36.81 14.61 -13.70
C ARG A 20 37.43 16.01 -13.65
N PRO A 21 37.71 16.67 -14.80
CA PRO A 21 38.15 18.05 -14.82
C PRO A 21 36.99 19.03 -14.51
N GLU A 22 37.34 20.14 -13.88
CA GLU A 22 36.41 21.21 -13.48
C GLU A 22 35.99 22.09 -14.68
N ILE A 23 34.74 22.57 -14.67
CA ILE A 23 34.32 23.75 -15.43
C ILE A 23 33.57 24.72 -14.49
N VAL A 24 34.37 25.53 -13.80
CA VAL A 24 34.25 27.01 -13.71
C VAL A 24 32.88 27.65 -13.37
N GLN A 25 32.79 28.13 -12.12
CA GLN A 25 32.21 29.41 -11.64
C GLN A 25 30.70 29.70 -11.81
N THR A 26 29.98 30.12 -10.76
CA THR A 26 30.16 31.46 -10.16
C THR A 26 29.69 31.56 -8.69
N VAL A 27 30.30 32.48 -7.93
CA VAL A 27 30.01 32.83 -6.52
C VAL A 27 29.96 34.37 -6.43
N PRO A 28 29.12 35.01 -5.59
CA PRO A 28 29.59 35.53 -4.28
C PRO A 28 28.53 35.37 -3.16
N THR A 29 28.85 35.15 -1.88
CA THR A 29 29.24 36.18 -0.87
C THR A 29 29.53 35.43 0.45
N ARG A 30 30.78 35.30 0.95
CA ARG A 30 31.58 36.19 1.84
C ARG A 30 31.15 36.29 3.34
N PHE A 31 31.88 35.54 4.19
CA PHE A 31 32.33 35.81 5.59
C PHE A 31 31.27 35.96 6.73
N SER A 32 31.56 35.71 8.03
CA SER A 32 32.86 35.44 8.71
C SER A 32 32.77 34.53 9.97
N GLN A 33 33.96 34.09 10.43
CA GLN A 33 34.46 33.64 11.76
C GLN A 33 33.49 33.58 12.99
N GLY A 34 33.64 32.71 14.00
CA GLY A 34 34.63 31.63 14.27
C GLY A 34 34.97 31.50 15.78
N ALA A 35 35.10 30.27 16.33
CA ALA A 35 35.73 29.97 17.64
C ALA A 35 35.90 28.45 17.89
N GLN A 36 36.95 28.05 18.62
CA GLN A 36 37.29 26.66 19.06
C GLN A 36 38.19 26.73 20.33
N PRO A 37 38.65 25.61 20.97
CA PRO A 37 37.97 24.30 21.07
C PRO A 37 37.53 23.67 22.44
N PRO A 38 38.34 23.40 23.49
CA PRO A 38 38.49 22.00 23.95
C PRO A 38 38.34 21.69 25.46
N ARG A 39 37.94 20.45 25.83
CA ARG A 39 38.77 19.45 26.57
C ARG A 39 37.99 18.19 27.02
N LEU A 40 38.65 17.04 26.86
CA LEU A 40 38.48 15.76 27.61
C LEU A 40 39.41 15.82 28.86
N PRO A 41 39.20 15.02 29.93
CA PRO A 41 39.35 13.54 29.95
C PRO A 41 38.27 12.86 30.84
N GLU A 42 38.32 11.59 31.31
CA GLU A 42 39.34 10.53 31.25
C GLU A 42 38.70 9.10 31.16
N ARG A 43 38.97 8.22 32.14
CA ARG A 43 38.98 6.75 32.00
C ARG A 43 39.06 6.05 33.38
N GLY A 44 38.35 4.92 33.54
CA GLY A 44 38.43 4.03 34.72
C GLY A 44 37.81 2.65 34.42
N ARG A 45 38.38 1.58 34.97
CA ARG A 45 38.11 0.13 34.72
C ARG A 45 38.01 -0.61 36.09
N PRO A 46 37.84 -1.95 36.20
CA PRO A 46 37.04 -2.97 35.47
C PRO A 46 36.25 -3.88 36.48
N LEU A 47 35.95 -5.15 36.11
CA LEU A 47 35.23 -6.23 36.84
C LEU A 47 33.67 -6.07 36.84
N ASP A 48 32.84 -7.12 36.75
CA ASP A 48 33.11 -8.57 36.76
C ASP A 48 32.13 -9.40 35.87
N ARG A 49 32.48 -10.67 35.62
CA ARG A 49 31.66 -11.66 34.87
C ARG A 49 31.05 -12.68 35.86
N PRO A 50 29.80 -13.11 35.64
CA PRO A 50 29.60 -14.57 35.50
C PRO A 50 28.68 -14.96 34.33
N LEU A 51 29.03 -16.06 33.66
CA LEU A 51 28.08 -16.89 32.90
C LEU A 51 27.49 -17.94 33.84
N PRO A 52 26.20 -18.26 33.68
CA PRO A 52 25.83 -19.65 33.37
C PRO A 52 24.69 -19.65 32.31
N THR A 53 24.36 -20.66 31.51
CA THR A 53 24.80 -22.03 31.21
C THR A 53 23.88 -22.47 30.04
N ALA A 54 24.34 -23.33 29.14
CA ALA A 54 23.49 -23.79 28.03
C ALA A 54 22.38 -24.75 28.51
N ALA A 55 21.12 -24.45 28.18
CA ALA A 55 20.00 -25.39 28.30
C ALA A 55 19.64 -25.96 26.92
N LYS A 56 19.83 -27.28 26.74
CA LYS A 56 19.47 -28.02 25.53
C LYS A 56 17.95 -28.16 25.38
N ARG A 57 17.49 -28.10 24.13
CA ARG A 57 16.37 -28.84 23.51
C ARG A 57 15.26 -29.38 24.43
N ARG A 58 14.02 -29.00 24.12
CA ARG A 58 12.97 -29.99 23.80
C ARG A 58 12.15 -29.55 22.59
N ASP A 59 12.23 -30.34 21.52
CA ASP A 59 11.12 -30.47 20.58
C ASP A 59 9.90 -30.96 21.35
N ASN A 60 8.77 -30.30 21.16
CA ASN A 60 7.45 -30.79 21.56
C ASN A 60 6.54 -30.91 20.32
N PHE A 61 7.03 -31.64 19.31
CA PHE A 61 6.20 -32.18 18.22
C PHE A 61 5.47 -33.45 18.68
N ASP A 62 4.71 -33.35 19.77
CA ASP A 62 3.75 -34.39 20.16
C ASP A 62 2.61 -33.82 21.00
N ARG A 63 1.81 -32.94 20.36
CA ARG A 63 0.52 -32.54 20.92
C ARG A 63 -0.56 -33.42 20.30
N GLN A 64 -0.78 -34.56 20.96
CA GLN A 64 -1.80 -35.55 20.63
C GLN A 64 -3.11 -34.88 20.22
N LEU A 65 -3.57 -35.21 19.01
CA LEU A 65 -4.89 -34.87 18.49
C LEU A 65 -5.94 -35.70 19.25
N VAL A 66 -6.28 -35.26 20.46
CA VAL A 66 -7.51 -35.72 21.14
C VAL A 66 -8.66 -35.07 20.39
N LEU A 67 -9.19 -35.83 19.43
CA LEU A 67 -10.24 -35.45 18.50
C LEU A 67 -11.59 -35.52 19.23
N THR A 68 -11.79 -34.62 20.19
CA THR A 68 -13.10 -34.41 20.83
C THR A 68 -14.01 -33.80 19.79
N ALA A 69 -14.82 -34.64 19.14
CA ALA A 69 -15.81 -34.21 18.16
C ALA A 69 -16.93 -33.43 18.88
N ASP A 70 -16.74 -32.12 19.04
CA ASP A 70 -17.78 -31.20 19.47
C ASP A 70 -18.77 -31.00 18.32
N ALA A 71 -19.58 -32.03 18.12
CA ALA A 71 -20.64 -32.07 17.14
C ALA A 71 -21.83 -31.25 17.65
N LEU A 72 -21.73 -29.92 17.60
CA LEU A 72 -22.83 -28.96 17.39
C LEU A 72 -22.31 -27.52 17.22
N SER A 73 -22.48 -26.98 16.01
CA SER A 73 -22.44 -25.53 15.72
C SER A 73 -21.11 -24.78 15.93
N SER A 74 -20.14 -25.00 15.04
CA SER A 74 -19.23 -23.93 14.61
C SER A 74 -19.60 -23.47 13.20
N ALA A 75 -20.49 -22.48 13.12
CA ALA A 75 -20.59 -21.61 11.95
C ALA A 75 -19.32 -20.73 11.95
N ALA A 76 -18.21 -21.32 11.51
CA ALA A 76 -16.91 -20.67 11.52
C ALA A 76 -17.01 -19.32 10.80
N ALA A 77 -16.60 -18.24 11.47
CA ALA A 77 -16.67 -16.90 10.91
C ALA A 77 -15.93 -16.89 9.55
N PRO A 78 -16.54 -16.34 8.48
CA PRO A 78 -15.99 -16.46 7.14
C PRO A 78 -14.58 -15.88 7.10
N GLU A 79 -13.64 -16.66 6.58
CA GLU A 79 -12.23 -16.28 6.52
C GLU A 79 -12.07 -14.94 5.78
N LYS A 80 -11.39 -13.98 6.41
CA LYS A 80 -11.15 -12.65 5.84
C LYS A 80 -9.66 -12.39 5.70
N ILE A 81 -9.26 -11.87 4.54
CA ILE A 81 -7.89 -11.45 4.27
C ILE A 81 -7.82 -9.94 4.02
N GLN A 82 -6.69 -9.34 4.36
CA GLN A 82 -6.44 -7.93 4.14
C GLN A 82 -6.04 -7.69 2.67
N ILE A 83 -6.77 -6.82 1.98
CA ILE A 83 -6.43 -6.38 0.63
C ILE A 83 -5.95 -4.92 0.63
N PHE A 84 -4.92 -4.63 -0.16
CA PHE A 84 -4.47 -3.27 -0.42
C PHE A 84 -5.19 -2.70 -1.63
N LEU A 85 -5.70 -1.49 -1.49
CA LEU A 85 -6.58 -0.82 -2.45
C LEU A 85 -5.99 0.52 -2.86
N SER A 86 -6.20 0.92 -4.11
CA SER A 86 -5.82 2.27 -4.54
C SER A 86 -6.76 2.84 -5.60
N ALA A 87 -7.02 4.14 -5.51
CA ALA A 87 -7.93 4.86 -6.41
C ALA A 87 -7.41 6.28 -6.68
N ARG A 88 -7.89 6.90 -7.75
CA ARG A 88 -7.65 8.32 -8.04
C ARG A 88 -8.90 9.13 -7.72
N PRO A 89 -8.79 10.42 -7.34
CA PRO A 89 -9.94 11.30 -7.31
C PRO A 89 -10.73 11.29 -8.63
N PRO A 90 -12.07 11.39 -8.60
CA PRO A 90 -12.84 11.60 -9.81
C PRO A 90 -12.53 12.98 -10.44
N ALA A 91 -12.93 13.16 -11.70
CA ALA A 91 -13.03 14.49 -12.30
C ALA A 91 -14.15 15.30 -11.61
N PRO A 92 -14.13 16.65 -11.69
CA PRO A 92 -15.24 17.48 -11.24
C PRO A 92 -16.58 17.02 -11.84
N GLU A 93 -17.67 17.25 -11.12
CA GLU A 93 -19.06 16.95 -11.49
C GLU A 93 -19.43 15.45 -11.61
N VAL A 94 -18.45 14.54 -11.58
CA VAL A 94 -18.68 13.08 -11.56
C VAL A 94 -19.36 12.64 -10.25
N SER A 95 -19.08 13.33 -9.14
CA SER A 95 -19.69 13.07 -7.83
C SER A 95 -19.84 14.36 -7.06
N LYS A 96 -21.09 14.81 -6.87
CA LYS A 96 -21.42 15.97 -6.04
C LYS A 96 -21.06 15.73 -4.58
N ILE A 97 -21.17 14.49 -4.12
CA ILE A 97 -20.74 14.08 -2.77
C ILE A 97 -19.23 14.33 -2.63
N TYR A 98 -18.42 13.91 -3.62
CA TYR A 98 -16.98 14.17 -3.61
C TYR A 98 -16.67 15.67 -3.65
N ASP A 99 -17.27 16.39 -4.60
CA ASP A 99 -17.06 17.83 -4.81
C ASP A 99 -17.45 18.65 -3.57
N THR A 100 -18.47 18.22 -2.81
CA THR A 100 -18.84 18.84 -1.54
C THR A 100 -17.84 18.51 -0.42
N LEU A 101 -17.40 17.25 -0.33
CA LEU A 101 -16.46 16.81 0.72
C LEU A 101 -15.09 17.50 0.60
N ILE A 102 -14.60 17.78 -0.61
CA ILE A 102 -13.31 18.47 -0.82
C ILE A 102 -13.31 19.95 -0.40
N LEU A 103 -14.47 20.55 -0.13
CA LEU A 103 -14.56 21.90 0.46
C LEU A 103 -14.20 21.91 1.96
N GLN A 104 -14.28 20.75 2.63
CA GLN A 104 -14.07 20.62 4.08
C GLN A 104 -12.89 19.72 4.44
N TYR A 105 -12.49 18.81 3.54
CA TYR A 105 -11.46 17.80 3.77
C TYR A 105 -10.50 17.71 2.58
N SER A 106 -9.31 17.16 2.82
CA SER A 106 -8.36 16.90 1.73
C SER A 106 -8.89 15.85 0.75
N ALA A 107 -8.54 16.00 -0.53
CA ALA A 107 -8.92 15.09 -1.62
C ALA A 107 -8.76 13.59 -1.27
N SER A 108 -7.70 13.24 -0.53
CA SER A 108 -7.44 11.88 -0.06
C SER A 108 -8.45 11.44 1.00
N LYS A 109 -8.71 12.27 2.02
CA LYS A 109 -9.69 11.97 3.09
C LYS A 109 -11.10 11.87 2.53
N SER A 110 -11.50 12.77 1.63
CA SER A 110 -12.80 12.74 0.95
C SER A 110 -13.00 11.44 0.17
N LEU A 111 -12.00 11.00 -0.61
CA LEU A 111 -12.09 9.74 -1.35
C LEU A 111 -12.09 8.53 -0.42
N GLN A 112 -11.31 8.52 0.66
CA GLN A 112 -11.34 7.46 1.69
C GLN A 112 -12.67 7.38 2.45
N MET A 113 -13.41 8.49 2.57
CA MET A 113 -14.76 8.48 3.15
C MET A 113 -15.76 7.80 2.20
N ILE A 114 -15.76 8.19 0.91
CA ILE A 114 -16.63 7.56 -0.09
C ILE A 114 -16.27 6.08 -0.29
N LEU A 115 -14.99 5.77 -0.48
CA LEU A 115 -14.50 4.41 -0.75
C LEU A 115 -14.88 3.43 0.36
N ARG A 116 -14.89 3.86 1.63
CA ARG A 116 -15.37 3.03 2.75
C ARG A 116 -16.83 2.61 2.61
N ARG A 117 -17.71 3.49 2.10
CA ARG A 117 -19.11 3.15 1.83
C ARG A 117 -19.24 2.35 0.54
N ALA A 118 -18.61 2.80 -0.53
CA ALA A 118 -18.65 2.16 -1.84
C ALA A 118 -18.20 0.69 -1.81
N LEU A 119 -17.16 0.36 -1.04
CA LEU A 119 -16.71 -1.03 -0.87
C LEU A 119 -17.67 -1.89 -0.05
N ALA A 120 -18.46 -1.31 0.85
CA ALA A 120 -19.49 -2.05 1.59
C ALA A 120 -20.68 -2.38 0.68
N ASP A 121 -21.13 -1.39 -0.10
CA ASP A 121 -22.18 -1.61 -1.11
C ASP A 121 -21.72 -2.60 -2.20
N PHE A 122 -20.44 -2.53 -2.59
CA PHE A 122 -19.86 -3.45 -3.58
C PHE A 122 -19.62 -4.88 -3.05
N GLU A 123 -19.55 -5.10 -1.73
CA GLU A 123 -19.54 -6.45 -1.16
C GLU A 123 -20.89 -7.14 -1.38
N SER A 124 -22.01 -6.45 -1.13
CA SER A 124 -23.35 -6.98 -1.47
C SER A 124 -23.52 -7.20 -2.97
N MET A 125 -22.96 -6.33 -3.82
CA MET A 125 -22.96 -6.57 -5.28
C MET A 125 -22.12 -7.78 -5.71
N LEU A 126 -21.09 -8.17 -4.94
CA LEU A 126 -20.29 -9.38 -5.16
C LEU A 126 -21.06 -10.63 -4.69
N GLU A 127 -21.79 -10.54 -3.58
CA GLU A 127 -22.67 -11.60 -3.06
C GLU A 127 -23.79 -11.93 -4.08
N ASP A 128 -24.46 -10.91 -4.63
CA ASP A 128 -25.56 -11.07 -5.60
C ASP A 128 -25.09 -11.26 -7.06
N GLY A 129 -23.79 -11.17 -7.35
CA GLY A 129 -23.23 -11.27 -8.70
C GLY A 129 -23.48 -10.06 -9.63
N SER A 130 -24.27 -9.07 -9.18
CA SER A 130 -24.65 -7.87 -9.94
C SER A 130 -23.47 -6.96 -10.32
N PHE A 131 -22.34 -7.08 -9.61
CA PHE A 131 -21.09 -6.37 -9.89
C PHE A 131 -20.54 -6.58 -11.32
N SER A 132 -20.92 -7.66 -11.98
CA SER A 132 -20.52 -7.99 -13.37
C SER A 132 -21.06 -6.99 -14.41
N THR A 133 -22.26 -6.44 -14.17
CA THR A 133 -22.92 -5.42 -15.00
C THR A 133 -22.56 -3.98 -14.61
N ALA A 134 -21.86 -3.81 -13.48
CA ALA A 134 -21.58 -2.51 -12.92
C ALA A 134 -20.46 -1.75 -13.68
N PRO A 135 -20.46 -0.40 -13.64
CA PRO A 135 -19.40 0.40 -14.22
C PRO A 135 -18.01 0.05 -13.67
N LYS A 136 -17.02 -0.08 -14.56
CA LYS A 136 -15.65 -0.51 -14.20
C LYS A 136 -14.71 0.68 -13.92
N SER A 137 -15.05 1.88 -14.38
CA SER A 137 -14.26 3.10 -14.24
C SER A 137 -15.13 4.36 -14.27
N TYR A 138 -14.54 5.48 -13.87
CA TYR A 138 -15.13 6.82 -13.89
C TYR A 138 -14.14 7.82 -14.49
N PRO A 139 -14.61 9.00 -14.98
CA PRO A 139 -13.71 10.04 -15.46
C PRO A 139 -12.81 10.57 -14.34
N ILE A 140 -11.52 10.77 -14.64
CA ILE A 140 -10.49 11.24 -13.70
C ILE A 140 -9.91 12.54 -14.26
N SER A 141 -9.68 13.55 -13.41
CA SER A 141 -9.12 14.82 -13.89
C SER A 141 -7.66 14.66 -14.35
N HIS A 142 -7.38 15.12 -15.56
CA HIS A 142 -6.03 15.24 -16.12
C HIS A 142 -5.38 16.61 -15.84
N VAL A 143 -6.13 17.57 -15.29
CA VAL A 143 -5.72 18.98 -15.16
C VAL A 143 -4.77 19.21 -13.97
N VAL A 144 -4.73 18.29 -13.01
CA VAL A 144 -3.91 18.44 -11.79
C VAL A 144 -2.48 17.97 -12.05
N ASN A 145 -1.53 18.92 -12.03
CA ASN A 145 -0.08 18.71 -12.25
C ASN A 145 0.60 17.63 -11.36
N LYS A 146 -0.09 17.13 -10.33
CA LYS A 146 0.38 16.03 -9.48
C LYS A 146 -0.70 14.94 -9.43
N PRO A 147 -0.43 13.72 -9.95
CA PRO A 147 -1.41 12.64 -9.92
C PRO A 147 -1.61 12.15 -8.47
N ILE A 148 -2.76 12.50 -7.88
CA ILE A 148 -3.14 12.02 -6.55
C ILE A 148 -3.60 10.57 -6.66
N ILE A 149 -2.89 9.67 -5.96
CA ILE A 149 -3.31 8.28 -5.77
C ILE A 149 -3.55 8.07 -4.28
N VAL A 150 -4.79 7.73 -3.94
CA VAL A 150 -5.20 7.39 -2.59
C VAL A 150 -4.97 5.90 -2.38
N GLN A 151 -4.29 5.54 -1.30
CA GLN A 151 -4.05 4.16 -0.89
C GLN A 151 -4.78 3.86 0.42
N THR A 152 -5.27 2.64 0.56
CA THR A 152 -5.92 2.15 1.79
C THR A 152 -5.89 0.62 1.83
N SER A 153 -6.47 0.01 2.87
CA SER A 153 -6.68 -1.44 2.93
C SER A 153 -7.99 -1.78 3.63
N ARG A 154 -8.55 -2.96 3.35
CA ARG A 154 -9.77 -3.47 4.00
C ARG A 154 -9.70 -4.98 4.16
N MET A 155 -10.35 -5.51 5.19
CA MET A 155 -10.58 -6.95 5.35
C MET A 155 -11.77 -7.37 4.50
N PHE A 156 -11.58 -8.32 3.60
CA PHE A 156 -12.63 -8.86 2.72
C PHE A 156 -12.75 -10.38 2.92
N PRO A 157 -13.96 -10.97 2.83
CA PRO A 157 -14.14 -12.43 2.80
C PRO A 157 -13.42 -13.06 1.61
N VAL A 158 -12.74 -14.20 1.82
CA VAL A 158 -11.97 -14.89 0.77
C VAL A 158 -12.86 -15.26 -0.43
N SER A 159 -14.06 -15.79 -0.18
CA SER A 159 -15.03 -16.18 -1.23
C SER A 159 -15.38 -15.02 -2.18
N LEU A 160 -15.69 -13.83 -1.65
CA LEU A 160 -16.01 -12.66 -2.47
C LEU A 160 -14.80 -12.16 -3.28
N LEU A 161 -13.58 -12.35 -2.76
CA LEU A 161 -12.36 -12.02 -3.49
C LEU A 161 -12.05 -13.00 -4.62
N GLU A 162 -12.44 -14.26 -4.49
CA GLU A 162 -12.33 -15.23 -5.58
C GLU A 162 -13.27 -14.88 -6.73
N LEU A 163 -14.52 -14.52 -6.42
CA LEU A 163 -15.49 -13.99 -7.41
C LEU A 163 -14.95 -12.73 -8.09
N ALA A 164 -14.47 -11.76 -7.30
CA ALA A 164 -13.86 -10.53 -7.83
C ALA A 164 -12.63 -10.82 -8.70
N ARG A 165 -11.74 -11.73 -8.30
CA ARG A 165 -10.55 -12.10 -9.08
C ARG A 165 -10.93 -12.80 -10.38
N ASN A 166 -11.88 -13.72 -10.38
CA ASN A 166 -12.35 -14.39 -11.61
C ASN A 166 -12.84 -13.38 -12.67
N HIS A 167 -13.41 -12.25 -12.26
CA HIS A 167 -13.86 -11.19 -13.17
C HIS A 167 -12.79 -10.16 -13.53
N PHE A 168 -12.01 -9.65 -12.57
CA PHE A 168 -11.04 -8.57 -12.79
C PHE A 168 -9.64 -9.05 -13.21
N ASP A 169 -9.36 -10.33 -13.01
CA ASP A 169 -8.08 -11.01 -13.31
C ASP A 169 -8.36 -12.47 -13.78
N PRO A 170 -9.08 -12.66 -14.90
CA PRO A 170 -9.49 -14.00 -15.36
C PRO A 170 -8.31 -14.91 -15.72
N LEU A 171 -7.15 -14.34 -16.05
CA LEU A 171 -5.92 -15.08 -16.39
C LEU A 171 -4.97 -15.27 -15.20
N ARG A 172 -5.28 -14.70 -14.03
CA ARG A 172 -4.42 -14.71 -12.83
C ARG A 172 -3.00 -14.17 -13.07
N LEU A 173 -2.91 -13.14 -13.92
CA LEU A 173 -1.66 -12.46 -14.30
C LEU A 173 -1.53 -11.07 -13.64
N GLU A 174 -2.59 -10.54 -13.05
CA GLU A 174 -2.55 -9.23 -12.39
C GLU A 174 -1.81 -9.29 -11.05
N THR A 175 -0.99 -8.27 -10.80
CA THR A 175 -0.40 -8.11 -9.46
C THR A 175 -1.49 -7.77 -8.44
N ALA A 176 -1.29 -8.14 -7.17
CA ALA A 176 -2.21 -7.79 -6.09
C ALA A 176 -2.52 -6.27 -6.02
N ARG A 177 -1.54 -5.42 -6.36
CA ARG A 177 -1.70 -3.97 -6.47
C ARG A 177 -2.61 -3.56 -7.62
N ALA A 178 -2.47 -4.18 -8.79
CA ALA A 178 -3.30 -3.89 -9.96
C ALA A 178 -4.74 -4.39 -9.76
N PHE A 179 -4.91 -5.60 -9.23
CA PHE A 179 -6.22 -6.12 -8.79
C PHE A 179 -6.90 -5.17 -7.78
N GLY A 180 -6.19 -4.76 -6.73
CA GLY A 180 -6.70 -3.82 -5.73
C GLY A 180 -7.01 -2.42 -6.27
N HIS A 181 -6.34 -2.01 -7.37
CA HIS A 181 -6.70 -0.80 -8.09
C HIS A 181 -7.99 -0.96 -8.90
N LYS A 182 -8.13 -2.05 -9.67
CA LYS A 182 -9.36 -2.36 -10.42
C LYS A 182 -10.57 -2.45 -9.50
N LEU A 183 -10.45 -3.19 -8.40
CA LEU A 183 -11.54 -3.39 -7.43
C LEU A 183 -12.01 -2.07 -6.78
N ALA A 184 -11.07 -1.25 -6.27
CA ALA A 184 -11.42 0.05 -5.70
C ALA A 184 -12.01 1.01 -6.73
N THR A 185 -11.54 0.96 -7.97
CA THR A 185 -12.03 1.82 -9.05
C THR A 185 -13.43 1.43 -9.51
N ALA A 186 -13.72 0.12 -9.63
CA ALA A 186 -15.06 -0.38 -9.95
C ALA A 186 -16.09 -0.11 -8.83
N ALA A 187 -15.70 -0.27 -7.56
CA ALA A 187 -16.56 0.07 -6.43
C ALA A 187 -16.95 1.56 -6.43
N LEU A 188 -15.98 2.45 -6.65
CA LEU A 188 -16.24 3.89 -6.77
C LEU A 188 -17.07 4.24 -8.01
N ALA A 189 -16.80 3.62 -9.16
CA ALA A 189 -17.59 3.81 -10.39
C ALA A 189 -19.07 3.43 -10.18
N SER A 190 -19.31 2.31 -9.48
CA SER A 190 -20.65 1.83 -9.11
C SER A 190 -21.36 2.80 -8.16
N PHE A 191 -20.65 3.32 -7.16
CA PHE A 191 -21.15 4.35 -6.25
C PHE A 191 -21.54 5.64 -7.01
N PHE A 192 -20.67 6.17 -7.89
CA PHE A 192 -20.94 7.40 -8.65
C PHE A 192 -22.11 7.24 -9.65
N ALA A 193 -22.27 6.07 -10.27
CA ALA A 193 -23.43 5.78 -11.11
C ALA A 193 -24.74 5.71 -10.31
N THR A 194 -24.68 5.16 -9.10
CA THR A 194 -25.82 5.15 -8.14
C THR A 194 -26.16 6.56 -7.66
N GLU A 195 -25.16 7.41 -7.43
CA GLU A 195 -25.36 8.83 -7.11
C GLU A 195 -26.07 9.58 -8.24
N LYS A 196 -25.63 9.36 -9.50
CA LYS A 196 -26.23 9.99 -10.69
C LYS A 196 -27.70 9.61 -10.87
N THR A 197 -28.01 8.32 -10.88
CA THR A 197 -29.39 7.82 -11.05
C THR A 197 -30.33 8.29 -9.95
N ARG A 198 -29.88 8.33 -8.69
CA ARG A 198 -30.66 8.86 -7.56
C ARG A 198 -31.01 10.35 -7.68
N LYS A 199 -30.20 11.12 -8.41
CA LYS A 199 -30.46 12.55 -8.69
C LYS A 199 -31.46 12.74 -9.84
N GLU A 200 -31.45 11.85 -10.84
CA GLU A 200 -32.33 11.95 -12.01
C GLU A 200 -33.77 11.44 -11.72
N GLY A 201 -33.96 10.63 -10.68
CA GLY A 201 -35.27 10.19 -10.19
C GLY A 201 -35.95 11.13 -9.16
N LYS A 202 -35.61 12.42 -9.15
CA LYS A 202 -36.18 13.47 -8.27
C LYS A 202 -36.43 14.76 -9.03
#